data_AF-I1P3T9-F1
#
_entry.id   AF-I1P3T9-F1
#
_cell.length_a   1.000
_cell.length_b   1.000
_cell.length_c   1.000
_cell.angle_alpha   90.00
_cell.angle_beta   90.00
_cell.angle_gamma   90.00
#
_symmetry.space_group_name_H-M   'P 1'
#
loop_
_entity.id
_entity.type
_entity.pdbx_description
1 polymer ?
#
loop_
_entity_poly.entity_id
_entity_poly.type
_entity_poly.pdbx_seq_one_letter_code
_entity_poly.pdbx_strand_id
1 'polypeptide(L)'
;MGWKATMGGVKVAGGGGGMEKVRCPSVAAVARSRMRPWVLRATTTVLLWTCVMQLTAVGERWGPRVLKGWPSCRTAQEAASAALAATRFPMPVPVVEKAPLPPKRIYRNNGYLMVSCNGGLNQMRAAICDMVVIARYLNVTLIVPELDKTSFWNDPSEFQDIFDVEHFITSLRDEVRILRELPPRVKRRVELGMFHSMPPISWSDISYYRNKILPLIRKHKVLHLNRTDARLANNGLPLDVQKLRCRVNFGSLKFTSDIEELGRRVIRLLRQNGPFLVLHLRYEMDMLAFSGCTEGCTREEADELTRMRYAYPWWKEKVINSYAKRKDGLCPLTPEEIALVLRALDIDRSMQIYIAAGEIYGGKRRMAALTSAYPNVVRKETLLQPSDLMFFQNHSSQMAALDYLVSLESDIFVPTYDGNMAKVVEGHRRFMGFKKTILLDRKLIVELVDQYNSGSMLWDEFSSLIKSVHANRMGAASKRTVIHDKPKEEDYFYANPQECLRDPNLLRTS
;
A
#
# COMPACT_ATOMS: atom_id res chain seq x y z
N MET A 1 -8.28 -49.29 -21.64
CA MET A 1 -8.24 -50.76 -21.67
C MET A 1 -7.95 -51.17 -23.11
N GLY A 2 -6.88 -51.95 -23.33
CA GLY A 2 -6.34 -52.25 -24.66
C GLY A 2 -4.84 -52.59 -24.60
N TRP A 3 -4.54 -53.73 -23.96
CA TRP A 3 -3.28 -54.50 -24.10
C TRP A 3 -3.18 -55.07 -25.54
N LYS A 4 -2.09 -55.56 -26.13
CA LYS A 4 -0.72 -55.96 -25.76
C LYS A 4 0.00 -56.25 -27.10
N ALA A 5 1.30 -56.02 -27.22
CA ALA A 5 2.18 -56.83 -28.08
C ALA A 5 3.64 -56.76 -27.58
N THR A 6 4.08 -57.86 -26.96
CA THR A 6 5.45 -58.32 -26.64
C THR A 6 6.00 -59.12 -27.85
N MET A 7 7.27 -59.46 -28.09
CA MET A 7 8.60 -59.32 -27.46
C MET A 7 9.65 -59.88 -28.46
N GLY A 8 10.93 -59.54 -28.25
CA GLY A 8 12.10 -60.38 -28.60
C GLY A 8 13.07 -59.72 -29.59
N GLY A 9 14.38 -59.58 -29.36
CA GLY A 9 15.26 -59.92 -28.24
C GLY A 9 16.74 -59.94 -28.68
N VAL A 10 17.65 -59.51 -27.79
CA VAL A 10 19.04 -60.03 -27.57
C VAL A 10 20.10 -59.63 -28.66
N LYS A 11 21.38 -59.23 -28.47
CA LYS A 11 22.42 -59.29 -27.40
C LYS A 11 23.59 -58.30 -27.68
N VAL A 12 24.18 -57.76 -26.60
CA VAL A 12 25.63 -57.64 -26.23
C VAL A 12 26.62 -56.69 -26.94
N ALA A 13 27.55 -56.22 -26.09
CA ALA A 13 28.42 -55.06 -26.11
C ALA A 13 29.90 -55.32 -26.49
N GLY A 14 30.65 -54.22 -26.63
CA GLY A 14 32.12 -54.10 -26.66
C GLY A 14 32.52 -52.97 -27.63
N GLY A 15 33.36 -51.97 -27.34
CA GLY A 15 34.32 -51.72 -26.26
C GLY A 15 35.66 -51.27 -26.87
N GLY A 16 36.04 -49.99 -26.68
CA GLY A 16 37.38 -49.41 -26.98
C GLY A 16 37.59 -48.96 -28.45
N GLY A 17 38.24 -47.87 -28.80
CA GLY A 17 39.10 -46.91 -28.09
C GLY A 17 40.17 -46.43 -29.10
N GLY A 18 40.43 -45.12 -29.22
CA GLY A 18 41.54 -44.61 -30.05
C GLY A 18 41.39 -43.13 -30.44
N MET A 19 42.31 -42.29 -29.98
CA MET A 19 42.39 -40.84 -30.19
C MET A 19 43.75 -40.46 -30.81
N GLU A 20 43.85 -39.23 -31.33
CA GLU A 20 45.02 -38.46 -31.83
C GLU A 20 45.27 -38.53 -33.35
N LYS A 21 45.71 -37.48 -34.07
CA LYS A 21 45.94 -36.03 -33.87
C LYS A 21 46.27 -35.42 -35.26
N VAL A 22 45.87 -34.16 -35.49
CA VAL A 22 46.61 -33.04 -36.15
C VAL A 22 47.15 -33.19 -37.59
N ARG A 23 46.71 -32.31 -38.54
CA ARG A 23 47.44 -31.13 -39.11
C ARG A 23 46.73 -30.49 -40.33
N CYS A 24 46.77 -29.15 -40.42
CA CYS A 24 46.26 -28.22 -41.46
C CYS A 24 47.19 -28.10 -42.71
N PRO A 25 47.05 -27.10 -43.62
CA PRO A 25 45.92 -26.64 -44.47
C PRO A 25 46.32 -26.52 -45.98
N SER A 26 45.37 -26.40 -46.91
CA SER A 26 45.59 -25.64 -48.16
C SER A 26 44.27 -25.13 -48.78
N VAL A 27 44.36 -23.93 -49.32
CA VAL A 27 43.28 -23.08 -49.81
C VAL A 27 43.03 -23.39 -51.29
N ALA A 28 41.77 -23.57 -51.69
CA ALA A 28 41.33 -23.37 -53.06
C ALA A 28 39.96 -22.67 -53.10
N ALA A 29 39.97 -21.55 -53.82
CA ALA A 29 38.93 -20.56 -54.08
C ALA A 29 37.47 -21.03 -54.16
N VAL A 30 36.56 -20.23 -53.57
CA VAL A 30 35.13 -20.24 -53.95
C VAL A 30 34.60 -18.80 -54.11
N ALA A 31 34.23 -18.53 -55.36
CA ALA A 31 33.22 -17.61 -55.89
C ALA A 31 32.65 -16.50 -54.99
N ARG A 32 32.77 -15.25 -55.46
CA ARG A 32 31.94 -14.11 -55.01
C ARG A 32 30.46 -14.41 -55.27
N SER A 33 29.75 -14.79 -54.21
CA SER A 33 28.28 -14.82 -54.19
C SER A 33 27.73 -13.40 -54.33
N ARG A 34 27.04 -13.13 -55.44
CA ARG A 34 26.23 -11.92 -55.61
C ARG A 34 25.08 -11.97 -54.60
N MET A 35 25.18 -11.17 -53.54
CA MET A 35 24.10 -11.00 -52.58
C MET A 35 22.81 -10.56 -53.28
N ARG A 36 21.71 -11.26 -52.98
CA ARG A 36 20.38 -10.89 -53.50
C ARG A 36 20.06 -9.45 -53.05
N PRO A 37 19.44 -8.61 -53.91
CA PRO A 37 19.17 -7.19 -53.61
C PRO A 37 18.41 -6.96 -52.30
N TRP A 38 17.57 -7.91 -51.90
CA TRP A 38 16.84 -7.88 -50.63
C TRP A 38 17.72 -8.07 -49.40
N VAL A 39 18.78 -8.87 -49.49
CA VAL A 39 19.75 -9.03 -48.39
C VAL A 39 20.56 -7.74 -48.24
N LEU A 40 20.92 -7.09 -49.34
CA LEU A 40 21.61 -5.79 -49.31
C LEU A 40 20.72 -4.67 -48.71
N ARG A 41 19.40 -4.72 -48.96
CA ARG A 41 18.42 -3.80 -48.36
C ARG A 41 18.19 -4.08 -46.87
N ALA A 42 18.15 -5.34 -46.46
CA ALA A 42 18.00 -5.70 -45.06
C ALA A 42 19.25 -5.31 -44.26
N THR A 43 20.45 -5.57 -44.77
CA THR A 43 21.70 -5.21 -44.09
C THR A 43 21.91 -3.70 -44.03
N THR A 44 21.57 -2.95 -45.08
CA THR A 44 21.63 -1.47 -45.04
C THR A 44 20.60 -0.88 -44.07
N THR A 45 19.40 -1.45 -43.99
CA THR A 45 18.37 -0.99 -43.03
C THR A 45 18.80 -1.23 -41.58
N VAL A 46 19.39 -2.40 -41.29
CA VAL A 46 19.92 -2.72 -39.96
C VAL A 46 21.10 -1.81 -39.60
N LEU A 47 22.03 -1.58 -40.54
CA LEU A 47 23.17 -0.67 -40.32
C LEU A 47 22.73 0.80 -40.13
N LEU A 48 21.70 1.24 -40.84
CA LEU A 48 21.13 2.58 -40.65
C LEU A 48 20.46 2.69 -39.28
N TRP A 49 19.71 1.68 -38.85
CA TRP A 49 19.08 1.66 -37.54
C TRP A 49 20.09 1.60 -36.39
N THR A 50 21.18 0.83 -36.52
CA THR A 50 22.24 0.82 -35.52
C THR A 50 23.00 2.14 -35.48
N CYS A 51 23.24 2.80 -36.61
CA CYS A 51 23.80 4.16 -36.65
C CYS A 51 22.87 5.18 -35.99
N VAL A 52 21.55 5.12 -36.22
CA VAL A 52 20.58 6.02 -35.57
C VAL A 52 20.51 5.78 -34.06
N MET A 53 20.57 4.53 -33.60
CA MET A 53 20.61 4.20 -32.17
C MET A 53 21.93 4.63 -31.51
N GLN A 54 23.06 4.56 -32.21
CA GLN A 54 24.32 5.09 -31.71
C GLN A 54 24.37 6.62 -31.71
N LEU A 55 23.78 7.29 -32.73
CA LEU A 55 23.69 8.75 -32.79
C LEU A 55 22.74 9.32 -31.73
N THR A 56 21.67 8.61 -31.37
CA THR A 56 20.78 9.00 -30.25
C THR A 56 21.46 8.80 -28.90
N ALA A 57 22.20 7.70 -28.71
CA ALA A 57 23.00 7.47 -27.50
C ALA A 57 24.17 8.46 -27.32
N VAL A 58 24.72 9.00 -28.42
CA VAL A 58 25.75 10.07 -28.40
C VAL A 58 25.10 11.45 -28.27
N GLY A 59 23.92 11.67 -28.87
CA GLY A 59 23.14 12.90 -28.78
C GLY A 59 22.64 13.21 -27.36
N GLU A 60 22.39 12.18 -26.54
CA GLU A 60 22.09 12.34 -25.11
C GLU A 60 23.31 12.70 -24.25
N ARG A 61 24.54 12.46 -24.73
CA ARG A 61 25.77 12.86 -24.03
C ARG A 61 26.30 14.22 -24.48
N TRP A 62 26.02 14.67 -25.70
CA TRP A 62 26.52 15.94 -26.26
C TRP A 62 25.40 16.73 -26.92
N GLY A 63 24.47 17.26 -26.11
CA GLY A 63 23.52 18.30 -26.56
C GLY A 63 24.26 19.63 -26.85
N PRO A 64 23.93 20.36 -27.93
CA PRO A 64 24.57 21.61 -28.26
C PRO A 64 24.29 22.68 -27.20
N ARG A 65 25.34 23.21 -26.56
CA ARG A 65 25.32 24.36 -25.64
C ARG A 65 25.10 25.70 -26.36
N VAL A 66 24.20 25.78 -27.35
CA VAL A 66 24.04 26.98 -28.21
C VAL A 66 22.58 27.49 -28.28
N LEU A 67 21.71 27.12 -27.33
CA LEU A 67 20.36 27.72 -27.22
C LEU A 67 20.03 28.21 -25.80
N LYS A 68 21.03 28.62 -25.01
CA LYS A 68 20.87 29.25 -23.69
C LYS A 68 21.02 30.78 -23.70
N GLY A 69 20.75 31.44 -24.82
CA GLY A 69 21.04 32.86 -24.98
C GLY A 69 20.06 33.61 -25.88
N TRP A 70 18.75 33.56 -25.61
CA TRP A 70 17.82 34.58 -26.09
C TRP A 70 16.75 34.87 -25.04
N PRO A 71 16.56 36.13 -24.59
CA PRO A 71 15.53 36.46 -23.61
C PRO A 71 14.13 36.24 -24.21
N SER A 72 13.32 35.40 -23.57
CA SER A 72 11.88 35.32 -23.86
C SER A 72 11.19 36.53 -23.23
N CYS A 73 10.23 37.14 -23.95
CA CYS A 73 9.42 38.31 -23.57
C CYS A 73 8.66 38.25 -22.22
N ARG A 74 8.85 37.23 -21.38
CA ARG A 74 8.26 37.12 -20.03
C ARG A 74 9.02 37.91 -18.96
N THR A 75 10.31 38.21 -19.19
CA THR A 75 11.14 38.96 -18.23
C THR A 75 10.73 40.43 -18.09
N ALA A 76 10.15 41.04 -19.14
CA ALA A 76 9.69 42.43 -19.06
C ALA A 76 8.45 42.59 -18.17
N GLN A 77 7.57 41.58 -18.14
CA GLN A 77 6.34 41.62 -17.34
C GLN A 77 6.61 41.27 -15.87
N GLU A 78 7.55 40.37 -15.60
CA GLU A 78 8.03 40.08 -14.24
C GLU A 78 8.84 41.25 -13.65
N ALA A 79 9.67 41.94 -14.45
CA ALA A 79 10.42 43.12 -14.00
C ALA A 79 9.50 44.31 -13.67
N ALA A 80 8.45 44.55 -14.46
CA ALA A 80 7.46 45.58 -14.16
C ALA A 80 6.63 45.25 -12.90
N SER A 81 6.33 43.98 -12.67
CA SER A 81 5.63 43.50 -11.47
C SER A 81 6.49 43.60 -10.20
N ALA A 82 7.79 43.33 -10.32
CA ALA A 82 8.77 43.45 -9.22
C ALA A 82 9.05 44.91 -8.85
N ALA A 83 9.07 45.83 -9.83
CA ALA A 83 9.23 47.26 -9.59
C ALA A 83 8.05 47.89 -8.83
N LEU A 84 6.81 47.41 -9.07
CA LEU A 84 5.64 47.82 -8.28
C LEU A 84 5.61 47.22 -6.86
N ALA A 85 6.19 46.03 -6.65
CA ALA A 85 6.25 45.39 -5.34
C ALA A 85 7.30 46.03 -4.39
N ALA A 86 8.32 46.69 -4.94
CA ALA A 86 9.41 47.32 -4.18
C ALA A 86 9.01 48.58 -3.38
N THR A 87 7.76 49.05 -3.51
CA THR A 87 7.25 50.23 -2.76
C THR A 87 6.44 49.87 -1.51
N ARG A 88 6.35 48.59 -1.13
CA ARG A 88 5.71 48.17 0.13
C ARG A 88 6.76 47.75 1.14
N PHE A 89 6.78 48.43 2.28
CA PHE A 89 7.58 48.06 3.45
C PHE A 89 7.43 46.57 3.76
N PRO A 90 8.54 45.80 3.91
CA PRO A 90 8.44 44.38 4.20
C PRO A 90 7.94 44.20 5.64
N MET A 91 6.77 43.59 5.77
CA MET A 91 6.31 43.04 7.05
C MET A 91 7.28 41.93 7.48
N PRO A 92 7.59 41.79 8.79
CA PRO A 92 8.48 40.74 9.26
C PRO A 92 7.93 39.35 8.89
N VAL A 93 8.72 38.58 8.16
CA VAL A 93 8.46 37.15 7.97
C VAL A 93 8.64 36.48 9.33
N PRO A 94 7.66 35.76 9.88
CA PRO A 94 7.85 35.04 11.13
C PRO A 94 8.90 33.96 10.90
N VAL A 95 10.04 34.10 11.60
CA VAL A 95 11.05 33.06 11.69
C VAL A 95 10.40 31.89 12.41
N VAL A 96 10.04 30.84 11.67
CA VAL A 96 9.62 29.57 12.28
C VAL A 96 10.87 28.95 12.90
N GLU A 97 11.07 29.18 14.20
CA GLU A 97 12.09 28.47 14.97
C GLU A 97 11.88 26.96 14.79
N LYS A 98 12.89 26.26 14.26
CA LYS A 98 12.86 24.79 14.18
C LYS A 98 12.74 24.26 15.60
N ALA A 99 11.64 23.58 15.90
CA ALA A 99 11.42 22.95 17.19
C ALA A 99 12.66 22.12 17.61
N PRO A 100 13.10 22.20 18.88
CA PRO A 100 14.29 21.51 19.32
C PRO A 100 14.11 19.99 19.17
N LEU A 101 15.11 19.33 18.60
CA LEU A 101 15.07 17.88 18.41
C LEU A 101 15.10 17.16 19.78
N PRO A 102 14.37 16.04 19.94
CA PRO A 102 14.43 15.24 21.16
C PRO A 102 15.88 14.82 21.50
N PRO A 103 16.22 14.58 22.78
CA PRO A 103 17.54 14.09 23.15
C PRO A 103 17.82 12.72 22.54
N LYS A 104 19.09 12.34 22.35
CA LYS A 104 19.41 10.98 21.89
C LYS A 104 19.25 9.99 23.05
N ARG A 105 18.55 8.88 22.83
CA ARG A 105 18.48 7.79 23.80
C ARG A 105 19.86 7.19 24.02
N ILE A 106 20.23 7.01 25.29
CA ILE A 106 21.46 6.33 25.68
C ILE A 106 21.09 4.96 26.22
N TYR A 107 21.60 3.90 25.58
CA TYR A 107 21.37 2.53 26.01
C TYR A 107 22.52 1.62 25.58
N ARG A 108 22.70 0.50 26.30
CA ARG A 108 23.60 -0.57 25.89
C ARG A 108 22.98 -1.33 24.73
N ASN A 109 23.51 -1.13 23.53
CA ASN A 109 22.99 -1.75 22.32
C ASN A 109 23.20 -3.27 22.32
N ASN A 110 22.13 -4.04 22.15
CA ASN A 110 22.17 -5.51 22.08
C ASN A 110 22.51 -6.03 20.67
N GLY A 111 22.34 -5.23 19.61
CA GLY A 111 22.61 -5.61 18.22
C GLY A 111 21.86 -4.75 17.20
N TYR A 112 21.71 -5.25 15.98
CA TYR A 112 21.00 -4.59 14.89
C TYR A 112 19.79 -5.41 14.47
N LEU A 113 18.70 -4.71 14.19
CA LEU A 113 17.46 -5.28 13.67
C LEU A 113 17.21 -4.75 12.26
N MET A 114 17.19 -5.66 11.29
CA MET A 114 16.68 -5.41 9.94
C MET A 114 15.25 -5.93 9.85
N VAL A 115 14.41 -5.29 9.06
CA VAL A 115 12.99 -5.60 8.95
C VAL A 115 12.57 -5.50 7.50
N SER A 116 11.88 -6.53 6.97
CA SER A 116 11.15 -6.42 5.70
C SER A 116 9.65 -6.49 5.97
N CYS A 117 8.96 -5.39 5.67
CA CYS A 117 7.52 -5.22 5.90
C CYS A 117 6.75 -5.65 4.66
N ASN A 118 5.85 -6.63 4.80
CA ASN A 118 5.09 -7.21 3.69
C ASN A 118 3.64 -6.74 3.62
N GLY A 119 3.05 -6.88 2.43
CA GLY A 119 1.66 -6.51 2.14
C GLY A 119 1.53 -5.09 1.60
N GLY A 120 0.29 -4.58 1.54
CA GLY A 120 0.04 -3.22 1.03
C GLY A 120 0.48 -2.13 2.03
N LEU A 121 0.48 -0.87 1.58
CA LEU A 121 0.91 0.30 2.37
C LEU A 121 0.48 0.25 3.85
N ASN A 122 -0.81 0.03 4.10
CA ASN A 122 -1.37 0.09 5.46
C ASN A 122 -0.94 -1.09 6.35
N GLN A 123 -0.64 -2.26 5.76
CA GLN A 123 -0.03 -3.38 6.49
C GLN A 123 1.42 -3.07 6.85
N MET A 124 2.17 -2.55 5.88
CA MET A 124 3.56 -2.14 6.10
C MET A 124 3.65 -1.05 7.17
N ARG A 125 2.77 -0.05 7.14
CA ARG A 125 2.68 1.02 8.15
C ARG A 125 2.53 0.45 9.56
N ALA A 126 1.59 -0.48 9.75
CA ALA A 126 1.38 -1.14 11.03
C ALA A 126 2.59 -2.01 11.46
N ALA A 127 3.18 -2.74 10.52
CA ALA A 127 4.36 -3.56 10.79
C ALA A 127 5.57 -2.72 11.23
N ILE A 128 5.81 -1.58 10.58
CA ILE A 128 6.88 -0.64 10.96
C ILE A 128 6.69 -0.16 12.40
N CYS A 129 5.46 0.22 12.76
CA CYS A 129 5.12 0.66 14.11
C CYS A 129 5.43 -0.42 15.16
N ASP A 130 5.00 -1.66 14.92
CA ASP A 130 5.28 -2.78 15.82
C ASP A 130 6.80 -3.02 15.97
N MET A 131 7.54 -3.00 14.86
CA MET A 131 8.98 -3.27 14.87
C MET A 131 9.81 -2.17 15.53
N VAL A 132 9.39 -0.90 15.43
CA VAL A 132 10.01 0.19 16.20
C VAL A 132 9.88 -0.06 17.70
N VAL A 133 8.70 -0.47 18.14
CA VAL A 133 8.43 -0.72 19.57
C VAL A 133 9.20 -1.94 20.07
N ILE A 134 9.30 -2.99 19.25
CA ILE A 134 10.15 -4.15 19.55
C ILE A 134 11.62 -3.75 19.63
N ALA A 135 12.11 -2.91 18.71
CA ALA A 135 13.48 -2.42 18.74
C ALA A 135 13.78 -1.61 20.02
N ARG A 136 12.83 -0.75 20.42
CA ARG A 136 12.87 0.03 21.65
C ARG A 136 12.91 -0.85 22.88
N TYR A 137 12.05 -1.86 22.95
CA TYR A 137 11.95 -2.81 24.07
C TYR A 137 13.19 -3.69 24.20
N LEU A 138 13.76 -4.16 23.08
CA LEU A 138 14.95 -5.01 23.08
C LEU A 138 16.27 -4.24 23.19
N ASN A 139 16.24 -2.91 23.25
CA ASN A 139 17.45 -2.07 23.25
C ASN A 139 18.39 -2.41 22.08
N VAL A 140 17.84 -2.46 20.86
CA VAL A 140 18.60 -2.73 19.63
C VAL A 140 18.56 -1.51 18.71
N THR A 141 19.53 -1.41 17.81
CA THR A 141 19.51 -0.39 16.75
C THR A 141 18.65 -0.90 15.59
N LEU A 142 17.63 -0.14 15.21
CA LEU A 142 16.79 -0.45 14.05
C LEU A 142 17.46 0.10 12.78
N ILE A 143 17.44 -0.67 11.70
CA ILE A 143 17.75 -0.16 10.36
C ILE A 143 16.44 0.25 9.70
N VAL A 144 16.44 1.36 8.94
CA VAL A 144 15.27 1.82 8.19
C VAL A 144 14.63 0.61 7.48
N PRO A 145 13.33 0.32 7.72
CA PRO A 145 12.70 -0.89 7.23
C PRO A 145 12.71 -0.97 5.70
N GLU A 146 12.90 -2.19 5.19
CA GLU A 146 12.72 -2.52 3.79
C GLU A 146 11.22 -2.75 3.53
N LEU A 147 10.74 -2.24 2.41
CA LEU A 147 9.36 -2.45 1.96
C LEU A 147 9.32 -3.61 0.98
N ASP A 148 8.25 -4.40 1.05
CA ASP A 148 8.07 -5.56 0.19
C ASP A 148 7.70 -5.15 -1.23
N LYS A 149 8.48 -5.68 -2.17
CA LYS A 149 8.34 -5.47 -3.61
C LYS A 149 7.84 -6.71 -4.34
N THR A 150 7.57 -7.79 -3.60
CA THR A 150 7.37 -9.14 -4.13
C THR A 150 5.97 -9.70 -3.89
N SER A 151 5.17 -9.05 -3.04
CA SER A 151 3.76 -9.41 -2.87
C SER A 151 2.91 -9.02 -4.08
N PHE A 152 1.62 -9.34 -3.98
CA PHE A 152 0.60 -9.08 -5.00
C PHE A 152 0.65 -7.66 -5.59
N TRP A 153 0.95 -6.64 -4.77
CA TRP A 153 1.02 -5.25 -5.20
C TRP A 153 2.24 -4.94 -6.07
N ASN A 154 3.32 -5.72 -5.93
CA ASN A 154 4.56 -5.65 -6.70
C ASN A 154 5.08 -4.21 -6.91
N ASP A 155 4.99 -3.40 -5.85
CA ASP A 155 5.34 -1.99 -5.88
C ASP A 155 6.86 -1.82 -5.71
N PRO A 156 7.55 -1.09 -6.61
CA PRO A 156 9.00 -0.92 -6.51
C PRO A 156 9.43 0.10 -5.45
N SER A 157 8.50 0.84 -4.83
CA SER A 157 8.80 1.93 -3.90
C SER A 157 9.62 1.47 -2.69
N GLU A 158 10.63 2.26 -2.35
CA GLU A 158 11.40 2.13 -1.12
C GLU A 158 10.77 2.91 0.02
N PHE A 159 11.31 2.76 1.25
CA PHE A 159 10.84 3.51 2.41
C PHE A 159 10.88 5.02 2.16
N GLN A 160 11.96 5.54 1.57
CA GLN A 160 12.14 6.97 1.30
C GLN A 160 11.22 7.55 0.23
N ASP A 161 10.63 6.71 -0.62
CA ASP A 161 9.70 7.17 -1.65
C ASP A 161 8.31 7.43 -1.05
N ILE A 162 8.01 6.80 0.09
CA ILE A 162 6.71 6.88 0.76
C ILE A 162 6.79 7.74 2.03
N PHE A 163 7.82 7.55 2.86
CA PHE A 163 7.95 8.18 4.18
C PHE A 163 9.17 9.09 4.28
N ASP A 164 9.04 10.18 5.03
CA ASP A 164 10.16 11.07 5.35
C ASP A 164 11.13 10.38 6.32
N VAL A 165 12.27 9.92 5.78
CA VAL A 165 13.29 9.18 6.54
C VAL A 165 13.94 10.04 7.63
N GLU A 166 14.22 11.32 7.36
CA GLU A 166 14.87 12.18 8.35
C GLU A 166 13.91 12.46 9.50
N HIS A 167 12.64 12.77 9.20
CA HIS A 167 11.62 12.93 10.22
C HIS A 167 11.42 11.64 11.03
N PHE A 168 11.38 10.49 10.38
CA PHE A 168 11.25 9.19 11.05
C PHE A 168 12.41 8.92 12.04
N ILE A 169 13.65 9.16 11.62
CA ILE A 169 14.83 8.97 12.48
C ILE A 169 14.88 9.99 13.61
N THR A 170 14.67 11.27 13.29
CA THR A 170 14.86 12.37 14.25
C THR A 170 13.72 12.48 15.25
N SER A 171 12.48 12.17 14.87
CA SER A 171 11.32 12.21 15.78
C SER A 171 11.28 11.06 16.80
N LEU A 172 12.08 10.00 16.60
CA LEU A 172 12.16 8.82 17.46
C LEU A 172 13.49 8.67 18.19
N ARG A 173 14.41 9.64 18.05
CA ARG A 173 15.79 9.53 18.54
C ARG A 173 15.94 9.38 20.06
N ASP A 174 14.94 9.79 20.82
CA ASP A 174 14.81 9.63 22.28
C ASP A 174 14.26 8.26 22.69
N GLU A 175 13.68 7.51 21.75
CA GLU A 175 13.04 6.20 21.99
C GLU A 175 13.81 5.03 21.40
N VAL A 176 14.36 5.17 20.20
CA VAL A 176 15.11 4.11 19.51
C VAL A 176 16.18 4.73 18.61
N ARG A 177 17.36 4.10 18.55
CA ARG A 177 18.36 4.48 17.56
C ARG A 177 17.99 3.83 16.23
N ILE A 178 17.77 4.67 15.22
CA ILE A 178 17.47 4.25 13.85
C ILE A 178 18.63 4.70 12.95
N LEU A 179 19.10 3.81 12.07
CA LEU A 179 20.11 4.11 11.07
C LEU A 179 19.56 3.85 9.66
N ARG A 180 19.94 4.69 8.70
CA ARG A 180 19.60 4.50 7.28
C ARG A 180 20.11 3.17 6.74
N GLU A 181 21.34 2.82 7.10
CA GLU A 181 21.99 1.58 6.73
C GLU A 181 22.84 1.03 7.87
N LEU A 182 23.23 -0.24 7.75
CA LEU A 182 24.16 -0.87 8.67
C LEU A 182 25.53 -0.19 8.64
N PRO A 183 26.22 -0.05 9.80
CA PRO A 183 27.60 0.42 9.80
C PRO A 183 28.50 -0.44 8.89
N PRO A 184 29.50 0.12 8.20
CA PRO A 184 30.23 -0.57 7.13
C PRO A 184 30.81 -1.94 7.52
N ARG A 185 31.35 -2.07 8.74
CA ARG A 185 31.87 -3.35 9.27
C ARG A 185 30.78 -4.40 9.47
N VAL A 186 29.59 -3.98 9.87
CA VAL A 186 28.43 -4.86 10.08
C VAL A 186 27.77 -5.20 8.74
N LYS A 187 27.65 -4.23 7.82
CA LYS A 187 27.16 -4.40 6.46
C LYS A 187 27.94 -5.49 5.71
N ARG A 188 29.28 -5.42 5.73
CA ARG A 188 30.14 -6.47 5.15
C ARG A 188 29.90 -7.87 5.72
N ARG A 189 29.59 -7.97 7.01
CA ARG A 189 29.27 -9.29 7.62
C ARG A 189 27.95 -9.84 7.09
N VAL A 190 26.95 -8.99 6.88
CA VAL A 190 25.66 -9.38 6.27
C VAL A 190 25.86 -9.81 4.82
N GLU A 191 26.67 -9.07 4.05
CA GLU A 191 27.04 -9.43 2.66
C GLU A 191 27.75 -10.78 2.56
N LEU A 192 28.52 -11.17 3.59
CA LEU A 192 29.14 -12.48 3.73
C LEU A 192 28.20 -13.57 4.31
N GLY A 193 26.90 -13.28 4.46
CA GLY A 193 25.91 -14.22 5.00
C GLY A 193 25.97 -14.43 6.52
N MET A 194 26.72 -13.62 7.27
CA MET A 194 26.89 -13.77 8.71
C MET A 194 25.78 -13.07 9.52
N PHE A 195 24.53 -13.41 9.24
CA PHE A 195 23.35 -12.92 9.96
C PHE A 195 22.30 -14.03 10.07
N HIS A 196 21.22 -13.79 10.82
CA HIS A 196 20.08 -14.70 10.86
C HIS A 196 18.84 -14.01 10.31
N SER A 197 18.04 -14.71 9.49
CA SER A 197 16.77 -14.23 8.95
C SER A 197 15.64 -15.19 9.33
N MET A 198 14.53 -14.66 9.83
CA MET A 198 13.36 -15.46 10.20
C MET A 198 12.06 -14.64 10.21
N PRO A 199 10.89 -15.26 9.98
CA PRO A 199 9.62 -14.62 10.26
C PRO A 199 9.28 -14.68 11.76
N PRO A 200 8.76 -13.61 12.37
CA PRO A 200 8.21 -13.68 13.72
C PRO A 200 6.91 -14.50 13.77
N ILE A 201 6.57 -15.01 14.95
CA ILE A 201 5.27 -15.64 15.18
C ILE A 201 4.17 -14.56 15.20
N SER A 202 3.05 -14.81 14.52
CA SER A 202 1.92 -13.87 14.46
C SER A 202 1.33 -13.62 15.84
N TRP A 203 0.92 -12.37 16.10
CA TRP A 203 0.24 -11.96 17.33
C TRP A 203 0.98 -12.32 18.63
N SER A 204 2.31 -12.29 18.60
CA SER A 204 3.12 -12.62 19.78
C SER A 204 3.07 -11.52 20.83
N ASP A 205 3.11 -11.92 22.10
CA ASP A 205 3.31 -10.99 23.20
C ASP A 205 4.76 -10.45 23.23
N ILE A 206 5.02 -9.51 24.16
CA ILE A 206 6.36 -8.93 24.32
C ILE A 206 7.38 -9.92 24.93
N SER A 207 6.91 -10.97 25.61
CA SER A 207 7.75 -11.98 26.26
C SER A 207 8.44 -12.87 25.22
N TYR A 208 7.76 -13.21 24.13
CA TYR A 208 8.33 -13.90 22.97
C TYR A 208 9.57 -13.17 22.44
N TYR A 209 9.48 -11.85 22.25
CA TYR A 209 10.60 -11.06 21.76
C TYR A 209 11.77 -11.05 22.74
N ARG A 210 11.51 -10.95 24.04
CA ARG A 210 12.55 -11.01 25.07
C ARG A 210 13.22 -12.39 25.16
N ASN A 211 12.44 -13.46 25.13
CA ASN A 211 12.88 -14.80 25.47
C ASN A 211 13.37 -15.59 24.26
N LYS A 212 12.91 -15.27 23.05
CA LYS A 212 13.27 -15.97 21.80
C LYS A 212 14.06 -15.11 20.83
N ILE A 213 13.65 -13.86 20.61
CA ILE A 213 14.27 -12.98 19.60
C ILE A 213 15.58 -12.35 20.11
N LEU A 214 15.60 -11.80 21.32
CA LEU A 214 16.80 -11.16 21.87
C LEU A 214 18.03 -12.10 21.97
N PRO A 215 17.90 -13.38 22.39
CA PRO A 215 19.03 -14.32 22.35
C PRO A 215 19.62 -14.50 20.95
N LEU A 216 18.78 -14.55 19.91
CA LEU A 216 19.23 -14.65 18.52
C LEU A 216 20.00 -13.40 18.09
N ILE A 217 19.51 -12.21 18.45
CA ILE A 217 20.22 -10.94 18.19
C ILE A 217 21.59 -10.94 18.87
N ARG A 218 21.67 -11.37 20.14
CA ARG A 218 22.95 -11.40 20.88
C ARG A 218 23.96 -12.35 20.26
N LYS A 219 23.50 -13.51 19.76
CA LYS A 219 24.29 -14.54 19.09
C LYS A 219 24.80 -14.07 17.71
N HIS A 220 23.91 -13.56 16.86
CA HIS A 220 24.23 -13.24 15.46
C HIS A 220 24.65 -11.77 15.23
N LYS A 221 24.44 -10.89 16.21
CA LYS A 221 24.60 -9.42 16.14
C LYS A 221 23.65 -8.69 15.18
N VAL A 222 23.28 -9.32 14.07
CA VAL A 222 22.26 -8.84 13.13
C VAL A 222 21.18 -9.89 13.00
N LEU A 223 19.94 -9.49 13.26
CA LEU A 223 18.76 -10.30 12.99
C LEU A 223 17.90 -9.58 11.96
N HIS A 224 17.47 -10.31 10.94
CA HIS A 224 16.53 -9.86 9.95
C HIS A 224 15.18 -10.52 10.21
N LEU A 225 14.17 -9.72 10.56
CA LEU A 225 12.80 -10.18 10.66
C LEU A 225 12.11 -9.95 9.31
N ASN A 226 11.82 -11.05 8.61
CA ASN A 226 11.07 -11.00 7.37
C ASN A 226 9.56 -11.20 7.65
N ARG A 227 8.71 -10.75 6.72
CA ARG A 227 7.24 -10.88 6.80
C ARG A 227 6.65 -10.37 8.13
N THR A 228 6.83 -9.09 8.43
CA THR A 228 6.48 -8.52 9.75
C THR A 228 5.04 -8.04 9.93
N ASP A 229 4.13 -8.40 9.02
CA ASP A 229 2.70 -8.14 9.18
C ASP A 229 2.07 -8.90 10.37
N ALA A 230 1.28 -8.18 11.19
CA ALA A 230 0.50 -8.75 12.30
C ALA A 230 1.32 -9.66 13.26
N ARG A 231 2.47 -9.18 13.73
CA ARG A 231 3.39 -9.96 14.57
C ARG A 231 3.35 -9.65 16.06
N LEU A 232 2.86 -8.47 16.44
CA LEU A 232 2.72 -8.06 17.83
C LEU A 232 1.25 -8.13 18.25
N ALA A 233 0.98 -8.61 19.46
CA ALA A 233 -0.37 -8.70 20.03
C ALA A 233 -1.10 -7.33 20.03
N ASN A 234 -2.42 -7.35 19.90
CA ASN A 234 -3.24 -6.13 19.99
C ASN A 234 -3.36 -5.63 21.42
N ASN A 235 -3.57 -6.55 22.35
CA ASN A 235 -3.86 -6.30 23.76
C ASN A 235 -2.82 -6.94 24.69
N GLY A 236 -2.94 -6.69 25.99
CA GLY A 236 -2.04 -7.27 27.01
C GLY A 236 -0.61 -6.71 27.02
N LEU A 237 -0.34 -5.65 26.25
CA LEU A 237 0.97 -5.00 26.20
C LEU A 237 1.07 -3.84 27.22
N PRO A 238 2.27 -3.54 27.74
CA PRO A 238 2.48 -2.38 28.61
C PRO A 238 2.01 -1.06 27.97
N LEU A 239 1.52 -0.13 28.80
CA LEU A 239 0.94 1.12 28.31
C LEU A 239 1.95 1.99 27.55
N ASP A 240 3.20 2.02 27.97
CA ASP A 240 4.27 2.77 27.32
C ASP A 240 4.62 2.20 25.93
N VAL A 241 4.54 0.87 25.77
CA VAL A 241 4.70 0.15 24.50
C VAL A 241 3.58 0.54 23.53
N GLN A 242 2.33 0.55 23.99
CA GLN A 242 1.19 0.98 23.17
C GLN A 242 1.28 2.48 22.81
N LYS A 243 1.63 3.34 23.77
CA LYS A 243 1.83 4.78 23.52
C LYS A 243 2.94 5.05 22.52
N LEU A 244 4.01 4.25 22.51
CA LEU A 244 5.03 4.36 21.48
C LEU A 244 4.49 3.96 20.11
N ARG A 245 3.68 2.89 19.98
CA ARG A 245 3.01 2.56 18.71
C ARG A 245 2.19 3.74 18.20
N CYS A 246 1.48 4.45 19.08
CA CYS A 246 0.75 5.67 18.74
C CYS A 246 1.67 6.74 18.14
N ARG A 247 2.77 7.04 18.85
CA ARG A 247 3.74 8.07 18.46
C ARG A 247 4.36 7.75 17.10
N VAL A 248 4.71 6.48 16.87
CA VAL A 248 5.26 6.05 15.59
C VAL A 248 4.21 6.19 14.49
N ASN A 249 3.01 5.65 14.71
CA ASN A 249 1.97 5.62 13.69
C ASN A 249 1.44 7.00 13.34
N PHE A 250 1.18 7.88 14.30
CA PHE A 250 0.52 9.17 14.04
C PHE A 250 1.48 10.36 13.99
N GLY A 251 2.69 10.22 14.52
CA GLY A 251 3.69 11.28 14.56
C GLY A 251 4.88 11.05 13.63
N SER A 252 5.50 9.87 13.71
CA SER A 252 6.80 9.62 13.06
C SER A 252 6.72 9.08 11.63
N LEU A 253 5.65 8.35 11.28
CA LEU A 253 5.39 7.88 9.91
C LEU A 253 4.67 8.95 9.08
N LYS A 254 5.40 10.03 8.83
CA LYS A 254 5.00 11.11 7.93
C LYS A 254 5.31 10.72 6.48
N PHE A 255 4.38 10.99 5.56
CA PHE A 255 4.65 10.77 4.15
C PHE A 255 5.67 11.78 3.62
N THR A 256 6.26 11.50 2.45
CA THR A 256 7.14 12.46 1.76
C THR A 256 6.43 13.78 1.46
N SER A 257 7.21 14.85 1.28
CA SER A 257 6.69 16.18 0.96
C SER A 257 5.78 16.17 -0.26
N ASP A 258 6.15 15.39 -1.28
CA ASP A 258 5.47 15.36 -2.58
C ASP A 258 4.09 14.71 -2.45
N ILE A 259 3.99 13.59 -1.69
CA ILE A 259 2.72 12.95 -1.37
C ILE A 259 1.84 13.89 -0.52
N GLU A 260 2.42 14.54 0.50
CA GLU A 260 1.65 15.46 1.35
C GLU A 260 1.16 16.70 0.59
N GLU A 261 1.97 17.24 -0.31
CA GLU A 261 1.61 18.41 -1.10
C GLU A 261 0.51 18.09 -2.10
N LEU A 262 0.64 16.97 -2.81
CA LEU A 262 -0.41 16.52 -3.72
C LEU A 262 -1.70 16.17 -2.96
N GLY A 263 -1.59 15.47 -1.83
CA GLY A 263 -2.73 15.19 -0.94
C GLY A 263 -3.43 16.47 -0.49
N ARG A 264 -2.68 17.47 -0.01
CA ARG A 264 -3.21 18.79 0.36
C ARG A 264 -3.90 19.49 -0.81
N ARG A 265 -3.40 19.35 -2.04
CA ARG A 265 -4.03 19.89 -3.25
C ARG A 265 -5.37 19.21 -3.53
N VAL A 266 -5.44 17.87 -3.49
CA VAL A 266 -6.71 17.12 -3.65
C VAL A 266 -7.73 17.55 -2.60
N ILE A 267 -7.32 17.61 -1.33
CA ILE A 267 -8.18 18.03 -0.23
C ILE A 267 -8.70 19.45 -0.46
N ARG A 268 -7.84 20.38 -0.92
CA ARG A 268 -8.25 21.76 -1.22
C ARG A 268 -9.32 21.82 -2.33
N LEU A 269 -9.15 21.05 -3.40
CA LEU A 269 -10.11 20.98 -4.50
C LEU A 269 -11.47 20.42 -4.05
N LEU A 270 -11.45 19.41 -3.18
CA LEU A 270 -12.68 18.86 -2.59
C LEU A 270 -13.36 19.90 -1.69
N ARG A 271 -12.61 20.51 -0.77
CA ARG A 271 -13.12 21.51 0.18
C ARG A 271 -13.67 22.78 -0.48
N GLN A 272 -13.15 23.17 -1.65
CA GLN A 272 -13.71 24.27 -2.45
C GLN A 272 -15.15 24.01 -2.90
N ASN A 273 -15.56 22.75 -3.00
CA ASN A 273 -16.92 22.34 -3.37
C ASN A 273 -17.79 21.99 -2.15
N GLY A 274 -17.31 22.27 -0.93
CA GLY A 274 -18.04 22.06 0.32
C GLY A 274 -17.57 20.84 1.13
N PRO A 275 -18.41 20.37 2.07
CA PRO A 275 -18.18 19.12 2.78
C PRO A 275 -18.15 17.93 1.83
N PHE A 276 -17.30 16.93 2.13
CA PHE A 276 -17.18 15.74 1.29
C PHE A 276 -17.08 14.45 2.12
N LEU A 277 -17.65 13.40 1.56
CA LEU A 277 -17.61 12.04 2.06
C LEU A 277 -16.51 11.29 1.31
N VAL A 278 -15.71 10.50 2.03
CA VAL A 278 -14.81 9.53 1.41
C VAL A 278 -15.44 8.15 1.54
N LEU A 279 -15.69 7.52 0.39
CA LEU A 279 -16.15 6.16 0.29
C LEU A 279 -14.94 5.27 -0.06
N HIS A 280 -14.48 4.48 0.91
CA HIS A 280 -13.46 3.46 0.65
C HIS A 280 -14.15 2.22 0.09
N LEU A 281 -14.32 2.23 -1.24
CA LEU A 281 -15.05 1.25 -2.01
C LEU A 281 -14.13 0.10 -2.43
N ARG A 282 -14.01 -0.93 -1.58
CA ARG A 282 -13.10 -2.06 -1.81
C ARG A 282 -13.69 -3.10 -2.78
N TYR A 283 -14.08 -2.67 -3.98
CA TYR A 283 -14.68 -3.49 -5.03
C TYR A 283 -13.72 -3.69 -6.22
N GLU A 284 -12.43 -3.85 -5.93
CA GLU A 284 -11.41 -4.13 -6.93
C GLU A 284 -11.27 -5.63 -7.21
N MET A 285 -10.76 -5.96 -8.40
CA MET A 285 -10.67 -7.32 -8.93
C MET A 285 -9.92 -8.28 -7.99
N ASP A 286 -8.86 -7.82 -7.33
CA ASP A 286 -8.08 -8.62 -6.39
C ASP A 286 -8.89 -9.01 -5.16
N MET A 287 -9.60 -8.05 -4.58
CA MET A 287 -10.45 -8.27 -3.43
C MET A 287 -11.54 -9.29 -3.76
N LEU A 288 -12.21 -9.14 -4.89
CA LEU A 288 -13.29 -10.03 -5.32
C LEU A 288 -12.79 -11.44 -5.65
N ALA A 289 -11.66 -11.55 -6.36
CA ALA A 289 -11.07 -12.84 -6.69
C ALA A 289 -10.74 -13.65 -5.44
N PHE A 290 -10.03 -13.05 -4.48
CA PHE A 290 -9.53 -13.75 -3.29
C PHE A 290 -10.58 -13.97 -2.19
N SER A 291 -11.58 -13.09 -2.09
CA SER A 291 -12.76 -13.33 -1.23
C SER A 291 -13.78 -14.28 -1.84
N GLY A 292 -13.76 -14.43 -3.18
CA GLY A 292 -14.74 -15.20 -3.94
C GLY A 292 -16.12 -14.55 -4.01
N CYS A 293 -16.19 -13.24 -3.80
CA CYS A 293 -17.42 -12.46 -3.88
C CYS A 293 -17.71 -12.10 -5.34
N THR A 294 -18.90 -12.48 -5.83
CA THR A 294 -19.33 -12.30 -7.23
C THR A 294 -20.70 -11.65 -7.32
N GLU A 295 -21.18 -11.02 -6.24
CA GLU A 295 -22.47 -10.33 -6.24
C GLU A 295 -22.49 -9.22 -7.28
N GLY A 296 -23.57 -9.13 -8.06
CA GLY A 296 -23.67 -8.20 -9.17
C GLY A 296 -22.77 -8.52 -10.39
N CYS A 297 -21.76 -9.39 -10.30
CA CYS A 297 -20.90 -9.77 -11.43
C CYS A 297 -21.67 -10.52 -12.53
N THR A 298 -21.24 -10.37 -13.78
CA THR A 298 -21.68 -11.30 -14.83
C THR A 298 -21.03 -12.68 -14.66
N ARG A 299 -21.52 -13.68 -15.39
CA ARG A 299 -20.92 -15.03 -15.36
C ARG A 299 -19.46 -14.99 -15.84
N GLU A 300 -19.19 -14.23 -16.89
CA GLU A 300 -17.85 -14.08 -17.47
C GLU A 300 -16.89 -13.39 -16.50
N GLU A 301 -17.38 -12.38 -15.77
CA GLU A 301 -16.66 -11.71 -14.70
C GLU A 301 -16.34 -12.67 -13.54
N ALA A 302 -17.33 -13.46 -13.10
CA ALA A 302 -17.14 -14.46 -12.05
C ALA A 302 -16.13 -15.55 -12.44
N ASP A 303 -16.13 -15.97 -13.71
CA ASP A 303 -15.18 -16.95 -14.25
C ASP A 303 -13.75 -16.37 -14.33
N GLU A 304 -13.60 -15.10 -14.68
CA GLU A 304 -12.31 -14.39 -14.64
C GLU A 304 -11.76 -14.31 -13.21
N LEU A 305 -12.57 -13.87 -12.25
CA LEU A 305 -12.19 -13.81 -10.84
C LEU A 305 -11.76 -15.20 -10.31
N THR A 306 -12.47 -16.24 -10.73
CA THR A 306 -12.12 -17.62 -10.40
C THR A 306 -10.78 -18.03 -11.00
N ARG A 307 -10.55 -17.80 -12.30
CA ARG A 307 -9.26 -18.08 -12.95
C ARG A 307 -8.11 -17.34 -12.26
N MET A 308 -8.30 -16.08 -11.92
CA MET A 308 -7.33 -15.30 -11.17
C MET A 308 -7.02 -15.96 -9.83
N ARG A 309 -8.02 -16.30 -9.02
CA ARG A 309 -7.82 -16.95 -7.72
C ARG A 309 -7.02 -18.25 -7.85
N TYR A 310 -7.28 -19.05 -8.89
CA TYR A 310 -6.57 -20.31 -9.13
C TYR A 310 -5.12 -20.11 -9.62
N ALA A 311 -4.85 -19.04 -10.36
CA ALA A 311 -3.51 -18.73 -10.87
C ALA A 311 -2.47 -18.44 -9.78
N TYR A 312 -2.89 -18.13 -8.54
CA TYR A 312 -2.00 -17.85 -7.41
C TYR A 312 -1.83 -19.08 -6.48
N PRO A 313 -0.75 -19.88 -6.58
CA PRO A 313 -0.68 -21.20 -5.94
C PRO A 313 -0.72 -21.17 -4.41
N TRP A 314 -0.20 -20.10 -3.79
CA TRP A 314 -0.16 -19.95 -2.34
C TRP A 314 -1.50 -19.58 -1.69
N TRP A 315 -2.50 -19.19 -2.48
CA TRP A 315 -3.83 -18.89 -1.96
C TRP A 315 -4.59 -20.19 -1.65
N LYS A 316 -4.77 -20.49 -0.37
CA LYS A 316 -5.25 -21.81 0.10
C LYS A 316 -6.71 -22.09 -0.24
N GLU A 317 -7.59 -21.10 -0.08
CA GLU A 317 -9.03 -21.28 -0.26
C GLU A 317 -9.39 -21.07 -1.74
N LYS A 318 -9.64 -22.16 -2.48
CA LYS A 318 -9.92 -22.11 -3.93
C LYS A 318 -11.39 -22.21 -4.28
N VAL A 319 -12.11 -23.10 -3.62
CA VAL A 319 -13.54 -23.31 -3.80
C VAL A 319 -14.26 -22.49 -2.73
N ILE A 320 -15.04 -21.50 -3.16
CA ILE A 320 -15.71 -20.55 -2.28
C ILE A 320 -17.17 -20.44 -2.71
N ASN A 321 -18.08 -20.59 -1.75
CA ASN A 321 -19.50 -20.27 -1.96
C ASN A 321 -19.69 -18.77 -1.78
N SER A 322 -19.83 -18.06 -2.90
CA SER A 322 -19.97 -16.60 -2.92
C SER A 322 -21.18 -16.10 -2.12
N TYR A 323 -22.33 -16.75 -2.31
CA TYR A 323 -23.58 -16.39 -1.65
C TYR A 323 -23.47 -16.54 -0.13
N ALA A 324 -22.88 -17.64 0.35
CA ALA A 324 -22.66 -17.84 1.79
C ALA A 324 -21.72 -16.77 2.38
N LYS A 325 -20.59 -16.47 1.71
CA LYS A 325 -19.67 -15.40 2.16
C LYS A 325 -20.35 -14.04 2.21
N ARG A 326 -21.17 -13.69 1.21
CA ARG A 326 -21.94 -12.44 1.20
C ARG A 326 -22.92 -12.38 2.36
N LYS A 327 -23.71 -13.45 2.56
CA LYS A 327 -24.69 -13.55 3.67
C LYS A 327 -24.05 -13.48 5.05
N ASP A 328 -22.79 -13.92 5.20
CA ASP A 328 -22.02 -13.79 6.44
C ASP A 328 -21.34 -12.41 6.60
N GLY A 329 -21.54 -11.48 5.66
CA GLY A 329 -20.93 -10.15 5.70
C GLY A 329 -19.42 -10.14 5.39
N LEU A 330 -18.91 -11.22 4.78
CA LEU A 330 -17.50 -11.40 4.45
C LEU A 330 -17.14 -10.87 3.05
N CYS A 331 -18.09 -10.29 2.34
CA CYS A 331 -17.89 -9.62 1.05
C CYS A 331 -17.81 -8.09 1.21
N PRO A 332 -17.14 -7.40 0.27
CA PRO A 332 -17.30 -5.96 0.12
C PRO A 332 -18.72 -5.67 -0.37
N LEU A 333 -19.31 -4.56 0.09
CA LEU A 333 -20.58 -4.10 -0.49
C LEU A 333 -20.36 -3.63 -1.93
N THR A 334 -21.32 -3.92 -2.80
CA THR A 334 -21.35 -3.44 -4.18
C THR A 334 -21.69 -1.94 -4.23
N PRO A 335 -21.35 -1.22 -5.33
CA PRO A 335 -21.81 0.15 -5.54
C PRO A 335 -23.33 0.32 -5.51
N GLU A 336 -24.09 -0.69 -5.92
CA GLU A 336 -25.55 -0.73 -5.84
C GLU A 336 -26.03 -0.80 -4.39
N GLU A 337 -25.48 -1.70 -3.58
CA GLU A 337 -25.82 -1.86 -2.16
C GLU A 337 -25.46 -0.61 -1.37
N ILE A 338 -24.25 -0.08 -1.55
CA ILE A 338 -23.81 1.10 -0.80
C ILE A 338 -24.58 2.36 -1.19
N ALA A 339 -25.06 2.49 -2.43
CA ALA A 339 -25.92 3.59 -2.83
C ALA A 339 -27.24 3.59 -2.04
N LEU A 340 -27.85 2.42 -1.84
CA LEU A 340 -29.05 2.26 -1.02
C LEU A 340 -28.77 2.59 0.45
N VAL A 341 -27.67 2.09 1.00
CA VAL A 341 -27.28 2.33 2.41
C VAL A 341 -27.01 3.81 2.67
N LEU A 342 -26.26 4.49 1.80
CA LEU A 342 -26.00 5.94 1.97
C LEU A 342 -27.32 6.73 1.93
N ARG A 343 -28.24 6.39 1.02
CA ARG A 343 -29.56 7.03 0.95
C ARG A 343 -30.38 6.76 2.21
N ALA A 344 -30.32 5.53 2.73
CA ALA A 344 -31.00 5.15 3.96
C ALA A 344 -30.42 5.82 5.20
N LEU A 345 -29.16 6.26 5.18
CA LEU A 345 -28.49 7.02 6.24
C LEU A 345 -28.69 8.54 6.12
N ASP A 346 -29.59 9.00 5.25
CA ASP A 346 -29.83 10.41 4.93
C ASP A 346 -28.58 11.17 4.47
N ILE A 347 -27.65 10.49 3.78
CA ILE A 347 -26.57 11.20 3.10
C ILE A 347 -27.19 11.99 1.95
N ASP A 348 -26.97 13.30 1.97
CA ASP A 348 -27.56 14.22 1.00
C ASP A 348 -27.13 13.85 -0.43
N ARG A 349 -28.08 13.85 -1.36
CA ARG A 349 -27.84 13.52 -2.78
C ARG A 349 -26.77 14.41 -3.42
N SER A 350 -26.66 15.67 -3.00
CA SER A 350 -25.67 16.62 -3.51
C SER A 350 -24.29 16.49 -2.86
N MET A 351 -24.15 15.67 -1.80
CA MET A 351 -22.89 15.44 -1.12
C MET A 351 -21.81 15.00 -2.13
N GLN A 352 -20.65 15.66 -2.09
CA GLN A 352 -19.51 15.24 -2.90
C GLN A 352 -18.93 13.95 -2.32
N ILE A 353 -18.79 12.92 -3.15
CA ILE A 353 -18.25 11.61 -2.75
C ILE A 353 -16.92 11.38 -3.45
N TYR A 354 -15.84 11.33 -2.68
CA TYR A 354 -14.53 10.90 -3.15
C TYR A 354 -14.40 9.38 -3.01
N ILE A 355 -14.10 8.67 -4.10
CA ILE A 355 -13.84 7.23 -4.08
C ILE A 355 -12.37 6.96 -3.76
N ALA A 356 -12.11 6.43 -2.58
CA ALA A 356 -10.81 5.93 -2.15
C ALA A 356 -10.69 4.44 -2.51
N ALA A 357 -10.26 4.14 -3.74
CA ALA A 357 -10.11 2.78 -4.23
C ALA A 357 -9.15 2.70 -5.41
N GLY A 358 -8.73 1.48 -5.75
CA GLY A 358 -8.18 1.18 -7.07
C GLY A 358 -9.25 1.19 -8.16
N GLU A 359 -8.96 0.54 -9.29
CA GLU A 359 -9.95 0.35 -10.36
C GLU A 359 -11.13 -0.50 -9.87
N ILE A 360 -12.35 0.04 -10.00
CA ILE A 360 -13.56 -0.66 -9.60
C ILE A 360 -13.91 -1.70 -10.65
N TYR A 361 -14.05 -2.96 -10.25
CA TYR A 361 -14.31 -4.05 -11.18
C TYR A 361 -15.68 -3.92 -11.84
N GLY A 362 -15.73 -4.02 -13.17
CA GLY A 362 -16.89 -3.69 -14.00
C GLY A 362 -17.03 -2.21 -14.36
N GLY A 363 -16.12 -1.35 -13.88
CA GLY A 363 -15.95 0.04 -14.31
C GLY A 363 -17.23 0.89 -14.23
N LYS A 364 -17.50 1.68 -15.29
CA LYS A 364 -18.66 2.58 -15.35
C LYS A 364 -20.00 1.85 -15.18
N ARG A 365 -20.12 0.62 -15.70
CA ARG A 365 -21.35 -0.18 -15.56
C ARG A 365 -21.64 -0.48 -14.09
N ARG A 366 -20.61 -0.91 -13.35
CA ARG A 366 -20.72 -1.18 -11.92
C ARG A 366 -21.04 0.09 -11.11
N MET A 367 -20.42 1.21 -11.47
CA MET A 367 -20.61 2.47 -10.76
C MET A 367 -21.96 3.16 -11.03
N ALA A 368 -22.71 2.71 -12.04
CA ALA A 368 -23.88 3.43 -12.57
C ALA A 368 -24.93 3.75 -11.50
N ALA A 369 -25.28 2.77 -10.65
CA ALA A 369 -26.27 2.97 -9.58
C ALA A 369 -25.80 4.02 -8.57
N LEU A 370 -24.54 3.96 -8.14
CA LEU A 370 -23.96 4.91 -7.20
C LEU A 370 -23.92 6.33 -7.79
N THR A 371 -23.45 6.48 -9.04
CA THR A 371 -23.38 7.78 -9.71
C THR A 371 -24.75 8.36 -10.06
N SER A 372 -25.77 7.51 -10.24
CA SER A 372 -27.16 7.95 -10.43
C SER A 372 -27.78 8.42 -9.11
N ALA A 373 -27.46 7.75 -8.00
CA ALA A 373 -27.87 8.13 -6.66
C ALA A 373 -27.16 9.40 -6.16
N TYR A 374 -25.88 9.57 -6.51
CA TYR A 374 -25.02 10.69 -6.11
C TYR A 374 -24.27 11.24 -7.35
N PRO A 375 -24.73 12.35 -7.94
CA PRO A 375 -24.13 12.89 -9.16
C PRO A 375 -22.69 13.44 -8.97
N ASN A 376 -22.31 13.80 -7.74
CA ASN A 376 -21.03 14.44 -7.43
C ASN A 376 -19.93 13.45 -6.98
N VAL A 377 -19.86 12.29 -7.64
CA VAL A 377 -18.83 11.27 -7.39
C VAL A 377 -17.55 11.60 -8.14
N VAL A 378 -16.44 11.67 -7.42
CA VAL A 378 -15.11 12.03 -7.94
C VAL A 378 -14.03 11.04 -7.49
N ARG A 379 -12.93 11.02 -8.24
CA ARG A 379 -11.70 10.28 -7.93
C ARG A 379 -10.49 11.19 -8.08
N LYS A 380 -9.34 10.82 -7.52
CA LYS A 380 -8.07 11.52 -7.77
C LYS A 380 -7.76 11.69 -9.26
N GLU A 381 -8.06 10.68 -10.09
CA GLU A 381 -7.85 10.75 -11.55
C GLU A 381 -8.76 11.78 -12.24
N THR A 382 -9.89 12.14 -11.63
CA THR A 382 -10.80 13.19 -12.14
C THR A 382 -10.51 14.58 -11.58
N LEU A 383 -9.85 14.65 -10.41
CA LEU A 383 -9.54 15.91 -9.73
C LEU A 383 -8.19 16.49 -10.16
N LEU A 384 -7.26 15.63 -10.58
CA LEU A 384 -5.89 15.99 -10.91
C LEU A 384 -5.64 15.85 -12.41
N GLN A 385 -4.66 16.60 -12.93
CA GLN A 385 -4.21 16.42 -14.29
C GLN A 385 -3.36 15.13 -14.39
N PRO A 386 -3.33 14.45 -15.54
CA PRO A 386 -2.48 13.28 -15.72
C PRO A 386 -1.00 13.52 -15.40
N SER A 387 -0.49 14.74 -15.65
CA SER A 387 0.87 15.16 -15.30
C SER A 387 1.12 15.22 -13.79
N ASP A 388 0.10 15.56 -13.00
CA ASP A 388 0.18 15.60 -11.53
C ASP A 388 0.34 14.18 -10.96
N LEU A 389 -0.25 13.18 -11.61
CA LEU A 389 -0.20 11.78 -11.20
C LEU A 389 0.98 11.01 -11.78
N MET A 390 1.66 11.53 -12.81
CA MET A 390 2.70 10.83 -13.56
C MET A 390 3.82 10.26 -12.68
N PHE A 391 4.23 11.00 -11.64
CA PHE A 391 5.28 10.57 -10.70
C PHE A 391 4.83 9.43 -9.77
N PHE A 392 3.52 9.22 -9.65
CA PHE A 392 2.89 8.19 -8.81
C PHE A 392 2.34 7.02 -9.62
N GLN A 393 2.35 7.11 -10.95
CA GLN A 393 1.93 6.02 -11.84
C GLN A 393 2.82 4.80 -11.60
N ASN A 394 2.20 3.63 -11.47
CA ASN A 394 2.84 2.35 -11.09
C ASN A 394 3.37 2.25 -9.65
N HIS A 395 3.15 3.27 -8.81
CA HIS A 395 3.46 3.26 -7.38
C HIS A 395 2.16 3.17 -6.55
N SER A 396 1.56 1.97 -6.52
CA SER A 396 0.28 1.70 -5.85
C SER A 396 0.23 2.18 -4.39
N SER A 397 1.34 2.11 -3.67
CA SER A 397 1.47 2.51 -2.28
C SER A 397 1.44 4.02 -2.13
N GLN A 398 2.04 4.77 -3.06
CA GLN A 398 1.97 6.23 -3.04
C GLN A 398 0.55 6.70 -3.40
N MET A 399 -0.11 6.04 -4.36
CA MET A 399 -1.52 6.30 -4.69
C MET A 399 -2.47 5.98 -3.53
N ALA A 400 -2.20 4.92 -2.76
CA ALA A 400 -2.93 4.61 -1.54
C ALA A 400 -2.65 5.60 -0.40
N ALA A 401 -1.45 6.20 -0.35
CA ALA A 401 -1.12 7.24 0.61
C ALA A 401 -1.93 8.53 0.37
N LEU A 402 -2.19 8.89 -0.89
CA LEU A 402 -3.10 10.00 -1.22
C LEU A 402 -4.52 9.72 -0.72
N ASP A 403 -5.06 8.54 -1.01
CA ASP A 403 -6.40 8.17 -0.52
C ASP A 403 -6.46 8.17 1.01
N TYR A 404 -5.39 7.74 1.67
CA TYR A 404 -5.27 7.78 3.13
C TYR A 404 -5.39 9.22 3.65
N LEU A 405 -4.60 10.16 3.11
CA LEU A 405 -4.64 11.57 3.50
C LEU A 405 -6.03 12.19 3.29
N VAL A 406 -6.64 11.96 2.12
CA VAL A 406 -7.98 12.48 1.80
C VAL A 406 -9.03 11.88 2.74
N SER A 407 -8.91 10.60 3.10
CA SER A 407 -9.80 9.93 4.04
C SER A 407 -9.74 10.54 5.44
N LEU A 408 -8.55 10.93 5.92
CA LEU A 408 -8.39 11.58 7.23
C LEU A 408 -9.07 12.95 7.28
N GLU A 409 -9.04 13.70 6.18
CA GLU A 409 -9.58 15.05 6.11
C GLU A 409 -11.06 15.13 5.73
N SER A 410 -11.67 14.03 5.30
CA SER A 410 -13.10 13.96 5.00
C SER A 410 -14.00 14.21 6.22
N ASP A 411 -15.20 14.74 5.98
CA ASP A 411 -16.22 14.93 7.03
C ASP A 411 -16.82 13.60 7.47
N ILE A 412 -17.03 12.70 6.50
CA ILE A 412 -17.56 11.36 6.71
C ILE A 412 -16.65 10.37 5.99
N PHE A 413 -16.18 9.36 6.71
CA PHE A 413 -15.48 8.22 6.12
C PHE A 413 -16.36 6.97 6.21
N VAL A 414 -16.52 6.27 5.09
CA VAL A 414 -17.32 5.05 5.00
C VAL A 414 -16.54 3.95 4.27
N PRO A 415 -16.05 2.92 4.96
CA PRO A 415 -15.47 1.74 4.31
C PRO A 415 -16.54 0.70 3.96
N THR A 416 -16.52 0.18 2.73
CA THR A 416 -17.42 -0.91 2.31
C THR A 416 -16.90 -2.31 2.65
N TYR A 417 -15.67 -2.39 3.17
CA TYR A 417 -15.01 -3.63 3.58
C TYR A 417 -14.05 -3.38 4.75
N ASP A 418 -13.95 -4.35 5.66
CA ASP A 418 -13.03 -4.31 6.80
C ASP A 418 -11.58 -4.64 6.40
N GLY A 419 -11.02 -3.83 5.50
CA GLY A 419 -9.65 -3.96 5.00
C GLY A 419 -8.62 -3.20 5.84
N ASN A 420 -7.33 -3.40 5.53
CA ASN A 420 -6.24 -2.77 6.28
C ASN A 420 -6.29 -1.24 6.24
N MET A 421 -6.64 -0.64 5.10
CA MET A 421 -6.81 0.81 5.01
C MET A 421 -7.97 1.31 5.88
N ALA A 422 -9.12 0.63 5.81
CA ALA A 422 -10.30 0.97 6.62
C ALA A 422 -9.94 1.03 8.12
N LYS A 423 -9.26 -0.01 8.63
CA LYS A 423 -8.79 -0.08 10.02
C LYS A 423 -7.85 1.06 10.38
N VAL A 424 -6.77 1.24 9.63
CA VAL A 424 -5.75 2.25 9.98
C VAL A 424 -6.30 3.68 9.85
N VAL A 425 -7.20 3.96 8.90
CA VAL A 425 -7.89 5.25 8.78
C VAL A 425 -8.86 5.45 9.94
N GLU A 426 -9.65 4.44 10.30
CA GLU A 426 -10.56 4.50 11.45
C GLU A 426 -9.79 4.89 12.74
N GLY A 427 -8.71 4.17 13.05
CA GLY A 427 -7.94 4.45 14.26
C GLY A 427 -7.28 5.83 14.24
N HIS A 428 -6.82 6.30 13.08
CA HIS A 428 -6.28 7.65 12.96
C HIS A 428 -7.36 8.71 13.12
N ARG A 429 -8.55 8.51 12.56
CA ARG A 429 -9.70 9.41 12.73
C ARG A 429 -10.17 9.46 14.19
N ARG A 430 -10.10 8.33 14.94
CA ARG A 430 -10.29 8.30 16.41
C ARG A 430 -9.24 9.15 17.13
N PHE A 431 -7.97 8.96 16.78
CA PHE A 431 -6.85 9.75 17.35
C PHE A 431 -6.99 11.26 17.09
N MET A 432 -7.50 11.65 15.93
CA MET A 432 -7.77 13.06 15.56
C MET A 432 -9.04 13.65 16.20
N GLY A 433 -9.54 13.08 17.29
CA GLY A 433 -10.73 13.57 17.99
C GLY A 433 -12.03 12.97 17.48
N PHE A 434 -12.03 11.66 17.19
CA PHE A 434 -13.24 10.90 16.82
C PHE A 434 -13.99 11.46 15.60
N LYS A 435 -13.25 11.77 14.53
CA LYS A 435 -13.88 12.20 13.28
C LYS A 435 -14.87 11.14 12.78
N LYS A 436 -16.06 11.58 12.33
CA LYS A 436 -17.20 10.71 11.99
C LYS A 436 -16.81 9.62 11.00
N THR A 437 -16.98 8.37 11.39
CA THR A 437 -16.63 7.19 10.59
C THR A 437 -17.75 6.18 10.68
N ILE A 438 -18.46 5.91 9.58
CA ILE A 438 -19.62 5.01 9.59
C ILE A 438 -19.13 3.58 9.35
N LEU A 439 -19.13 2.76 10.40
CA LEU A 439 -18.71 1.36 10.35
C LEU A 439 -19.90 0.47 10.02
N LEU A 440 -19.95 0.00 8.78
CA LEU A 440 -21.09 -0.73 8.24
C LEU A 440 -21.19 -2.17 8.79
N ASP A 441 -22.38 -2.55 9.28
CA ASP A 441 -22.71 -3.95 9.58
C ASP A 441 -23.15 -4.66 8.30
N ARG A 442 -22.16 -5.19 7.58
CA ARG A 442 -22.38 -5.76 6.24
C ARG A 442 -23.29 -6.97 6.23
N LYS A 443 -23.24 -7.79 7.29
CA LYS A 443 -24.08 -8.98 7.40
C LYS A 443 -25.55 -8.59 7.46
N LEU A 444 -25.87 -7.63 8.32
CA LEU A 444 -27.23 -7.11 8.45
C LEU A 444 -27.65 -6.32 7.20
N ILE A 445 -26.76 -5.49 6.64
CA ILE A 445 -27.04 -4.74 5.41
C ILE A 445 -27.43 -5.68 4.27
N VAL A 446 -26.67 -6.75 4.05
CA VAL A 446 -26.97 -7.72 2.98
C VAL A 446 -28.37 -8.31 3.15
N GLU A 447 -28.73 -8.70 4.37
CA GLU A 447 -30.07 -9.24 4.66
C GLU A 447 -31.18 -8.21 4.38
N LEU A 448 -31.02 -6.97 4.87
CA LEU A 448 -32.00 -5.91 4.66
C LEU A 448 -32.12 -5.50 3.18
N VAL A 449 -31.00 -5.44 2.45
CA VAL A 449 -31.00 -5.13 1.02
C VAL A 449 -31.72 -6.22 0.23
N ASP A 450 -31.51 -7.49 0.55
CA ASP A 450 -32.19 -8.60 -0.11
C ASP A 450 -33.71 -8.53 0.13
N GLN A 451 -34.15 -8.25 1.36
CA GLN A 451 -35.57 -8.10 1.70
C GLN A 451 -36.22 -6.89 1.01
N TYR A 452 -35.51 -5.77 0.91
CA TYR A 452 -35.98 -4.59 0.19
C TYR A 452 -36.09 -4.87 -1.31
N ASN A 453 -35.06 -5.49 -1.91
CA ASN A 453 -35.04 -5.80 -3.34
C ASN A 453 -36.07 -6.86 -3.74
N SER A 454 -36.42 -7.79 -2.84
CA SER A 454 -37.50 -8.76 -3.08
C SER A 454 -38.91 -8.17 -2.91
N GLY A 455 -39.01 -6.90 -2.49
CA GLY A 455 -40.28 -6.24 -2.20
C GLY A 455 -40.93 -6.69 -0.88
N SER A 456 -40.20 -7.44 -0.05
CA SER A 456 -40.67 -7.93 1.25
C SER A 456 -40.56 -6.87 2.36
N MET A 457 -39.90 -5.75 2.08
CA MET A 457 -39.66 -4.64 3.02
C MET A 457 -39.90 -3.29 2.32
N LEU A 458 -40.57 -2.37 3.01
CA LEU A 458 -40.80 -1.01 2.52
C LEU A 458 -39.59 -0.10 2.79
N TRP A 459 -39.47 0.99 2.04
CA TRP A 459 -38.34 1.92 2.17
C TRP A 459 -38.18 2.52 3.57
N ASP A 460 -39.28 2.96 4.18
CA ASP A 460 -39.24 3.61 5.50
C ASP A 460 -38.75 2.65 6.59
N GLU A 461 -39.15 1.38 6.49
CA GLU A 461 -38.68 0.31 7.38
C GLU A 461 -37.19 0.02 7.16
N PHE A 462 -36.77 -0.16 5.90
CA PHE A 462 -35.35 -0.35 5.53
C PHE A 462 -34.48 0.79 6.06
N SER A 463 -34.88 2.04 5.81
CA SER A 463 -34.14 3.23 6.24
C SER A 463 -34.07 3.33 7.77
N SER A 464 -35.18 3.10 8.46
CA SER A 464 -35.22 3.12 9.92
C SER A 464 -34.29 2.07 10.54
N LEU A 465 -34.32 0.82 10.04
CA LEU A 465 -33.46 -0.25 10.51
C LEU A 465 -31.98 0.04 10.26
N ILE A 466 -31.62 0.50 9.05
CA ILE A 466 -30.25 0.90 8.72
C ILE A 466 -29.76 2.00 9.69
N LYS A 467 -30.56 3.04 9.95
CA LYS A 467 -30.20 4.10 10.90
C LYS A 467 -30.01 3.56 12.32
N SER A 468 -30.95 2.73 12.79
CA SER A 468 -30.92 2.19 14.15
C SER A 468 -29.68 1.34 14.43
N VAL A 469 -29.31 0.45 13.49
CA VAL A 469 -28.15 -0.45 13.63
C VAL A 469 -26.84 0.31 13.63
N HIS A 470 -26.76 1.42 12.90
CA HIS A 470 -25.53 2.19 12.74
C HIS A 470 -25.41 3.37 13.70
N ALA A 471 -26.43 3.69 14.50
CA ALA A 471 -26.44 4.85 15.41
C ALA A 471 -25.19 4.93 16.31
N ASN A 472 -24.74 3.80 16.84
CA ASN A 472 -23.56 3.70 17.72
C ASN A 472 -22.28 3.25 16.99
N ARG A 473 -22.29 3.22 15.65
CA ARG A 473 -21.19 2.75 14.80
C ARG A 473 -20.54 3.89 14.03
N MET A 474 -20.45 5.07 14.65
CA MET A 474 -20.06 6.33 14.03
C MET A 474 -18.62 6.79 14.33
N GLY A 475 -17.76 5.88 14.81
CA GLY A 475 -16.37 6.15 15.17
C GLY A 475 -16.17 6.72 16.58
N ALA A 476 -17.19 6.60 17.44
CA ALA A 476 -17.16 7.03 18.83
C ALA A 476 -16.18 6.20 19.67
N ALA A 477 -15.70 6.76 20.78
CA ALA A 477 -14.80 6.08 21.71
C ALA A 477 -15.35 4.72 22.15
N SER A 478 -14.50 3.70 22.13
CA SER A 478 -14.86 2.34 22.57
C SER A 478 -13.64 1.63 23.15
N LYS A 479 -13.87 0.65 24.02
CA LYS A 479 -12.81 -0.24 24.47
C LYS A 479 -12.56 -1.33 23.45
N ARG A 480 -11.30 -1.71 23.24
CA ARG A 480 -10.96 -2.88 22.42
C ARG A 480 -11.49 -4.16 23.07
N THR A 481 -12.13 -4.99 22.27
CA THR A 481 -12.53 -6.35 22.60
C THR A 481 -11.29 -7.24 22.75
N VAL A 482 -11.20 -7.95 23.87
CA VAL A 482 -10.11 -8.87 24.21
C VAL A 482 -10.67 -10.29 24.22
N ILE A 483 -9.96 -11.22 23.58
CA ILE A 483 -10.34 -12.64 23.50
C ILE A 483 -9.08 -13.45 23.82
N HIS A 484 -8.95 -13.84 25.08
CA HIS A 484 -7.71 -14.37 25.67
C HIS A 484 -7.02 -15.48 24.85
N ASP A 485 -7.79 -16.38 24.25
CA ASP A 485 -7.26 -17.53 23.50
C ASP A 485 -7.22 -17.31 21.98
N LYS A 486 -7.67 -16.14 21.52
CA LYS A 486 -7.82 -15.83 20.10
C LYS A 486 -7.37 -14.42 19.76
N PRO A 487 -6.06 -14.12 19.89
CA PRO A 487 -5.53 -12.77 19.65
C PRO A 487 -5.76 -12.25 18.22
N LYS A 488 -6.01 -13.15 17.25
CA LYS A 488 -6.37 -12.81 15.87
C LYS A 488 -7.82 -12.31 15.72
N GLU A 489 -8.72 -12.73 16.61
CA GLU A 489 -10.14 -12.34 16.62
C GLU A 489 -10.39 -11.09 17.48
N GLU A 490 -9.38 -10.60 18.19
CA GLU A 490 -9.44 -9.36 18.95
C GLU A 490 -9.60 -8.12 18.07
N ASP A 491 -10.10 -7.05 18.67
CA ASP A 491 -10.08 -5.74 18.04
C ASP A 491 -8.64 -5.31 17.71
N TYR A 492 -8.46 -4.87 16.48
CA TYR A 492 -7.14 -4.51 15.98
C TYR A 492 -6.66 -3.20 16.61
N PHE A 493 -5.42 -3.16 17.10
CA PHE A 493 -4.84 -1.96 17.72
C PHE A 493 -4.96 -0.73 16.81
N TYR A 494 -4.67 -0.87 15.52
CA TYR A 494 -4.68 0.25 14.59
C TYR A 494 -6.08 0.68 14.14
N ALA A 495 -7.12 -0.11 14.41
CA ALA A 495 -8.53 0.29 14.25
C ALA A 495 -9.05 1.05 15.48
N ASN A 496 -8.67 0.60 16.67
CA ASN A 496 -9.05 1.24 17.92
C ASN A 496 -7.82 1.48 18.83
N PRO A 497 -7.09 2.58 18.62
CA PRO A 497 -5.86 2.88 19.34
C PRO A 497 -6.17 3.64 20.65
N GLN A 498 -6.98 3.03 21.53
CA GLN A 498 -7.52 3.65 22.74
C GLN A 498 -6.45 4.23 23.70
N GLU A 499 -5.24 3.67 23.72
CA GLU A 499 -4.12 4.14 24.55
C GLU A 499 -3.52 5.47 24.04
N CYS A 500 -3.82 5.83 22.80
CA CYS A 500 -3.35 7.06 22.15
C CYS A 500 -4.23 8.27 22.45
N LEU A 501 -5.37 8.05 23.11
CA LEU A 501 -6.35 9.09 23.41
C LEU A 501 -5.83 10.01 24.52
N ARG A 502 -5.98 11.32 24.31
CA ARG A 502 -5.48 12.36 25.24
C ARG A 502 -6.27 12.40 26.55
N ASP A 503 -7.55 12.01 26.53
CA ASP A 503 -8.41 11.93 27.72
C ASP A 503 -8.98 10.51 27.90
N PRO A 504 -8.49 9.73 28.88
CA PRO A 504 -9.00 8.40 29.19
C PRO A 504 -10.47 8.38 29.64
N ASN A 505 -11.02 9.52 30.10
CA ASN A 505 -12.42 9.58 30.56
C ASN A 505 -13.42 9.52 29.41
N LEU A 506 -13.01 9.82 28.17
CA LEU A 506 -13.83 9.63 26.98
C LEU A 506 -14.17 8.16 26.71
N LEU A 507 -13.44 7.22 27.32
CA LEU A 507 -13.74 5.78 27.27
C LEU A 507 -14.80 5.34 28.30
N ARG A 508 -15.28 6.25 29.17
CA ARG A 508 -16.27 5.94 30.21
C ARG A 508 -17.71 6.25 29.81
N THR A 509 -17.92 6.96 28.69
CA THR A 509 -19.25 7.39 28.22
C THR A 509 -19.84 6.46 27.16
N SER A 510 -19.67 5.15 27.32
CA SER A 510 -20.29 4.12 26.47
C SER A 510 -21.21 3.23 27.28
#